data_AF-A0A0H4TPH3-F1
#
_entry.id   AF-A0A0H4TPH3-F1
#
_cell.length_a   1.000
_cell.length_b   1.000
_cell.length_c   1.000
_cell.angle_alpha   90.00
_cell.angle_beta   90.00
_cell.angle_gamma   90.00
#
_symmetry.space_group_name_H-M   'P 1'
#
loop_
_entity.id
_entity.type
_entity.pdbx_description
1 polymer ?
#
loop_
_entity_poly.entity_id
_entity_poly.type
_entity_poly.pdbx_seq_one_letter_code
_entity_poly.pdbx_strand_id
1 'polypeptide(L)'
;MKKNWPKFILGWVISFLIRLVPFRPPNVEPILGIQMPFSKAYGYAPAFLFAFSNIVLFDLLVNKFGEWTLITALAYGFLGIWGVKYFQNRKNSSLNYLRFSVMATLAYDAVTGLSIGPIFFNQPLMAAAIGQIPFTLLHLLGNCSFAVLASPLIYRYAVSKRSFRGIYLLNLKPLAN
;
A
#
# COMPACT_ATOMS: atom_id res chain seq x y z
N MET A 1 -19.68 -7.38 -2.74
CA MET A 1 -19.82 -5.90 -2.64
C MET A 1 -20.03 -5.34 -4.05
N LYS A 2 -20.92 -4.35 -4.26
CA LYS A 2 -21.05 -3.71 -5.58
C LYS A 2 -19.85 -2.79 -5.78
N LYS A 3 -19.07 -3.01 -6.84
CA LYS A 3 -17.85 -2.23 -7.12
C LYS A 3 -18.24 -0.80 -7.53
N ASN A 4 -17.58 0.19 -6.94
CA ASN A 4 -17.72 1.61 -7.27
C ASN A 4 -16.44 2.11 -7.94
N TRP A 5 -16.30 1.79 -9.23
CA TRP A 5 -15.13 2.11 -10.02
C TRP A 5 -14.71 3.59 -9.99
N PRO A 6 -15.63 4.59 -10.03
CA PRO A 6 -15.25 5.98 -9.84
C PRO A 6 -14.47 6.24 -8.54
N LYS A 7 -14.91 5.66 -7.41
CA LYS A 7 -14.20 5.82 -6.13
C LYS A 7 -12.87 5.05 -6.07
N PHE A 8 -12.78 3.91 -6.76
CA PHE A 8 -11.52 3.20 -6.95
C PHE A 8 -10.50 4.04 -7.73
N ILE A 9 -10.92 4.59 -8.87
CA ILE A 9 -10.09 5.46 -9.71
C ILE A 9 -9.69 6.71 -8.92
N LEU A 10 -10.61 7.33 -8.18
CA LEU A 10 -10.30 8.47 -7.34
C LEU A 10 -9.24 8.14 -6.28
N GLY A 11 -9.36 6.99 -5.60
CA GLY A 11 -8.33 6.54 -4.67
C GLY A 11 -6.97 6.34 -5.34
N TRP A 12 -6.96 5.78 -6.55
CA TRP A 12 -5.75 5.63 -7.35
C TRP A 12 -5.14 6.99 -7.73
N VAL A 13 -5.95 7.95 -8.19
CA VAL A 13 -5.52 9.30 -8.57
C VAL A 13 -4.98 10.05 -7.36
N ILE A 14 -5.66 10.01 -6.21
CA ILE A 14 -5.17 10.62 -4.96
C ILE A 14 -3.82 10.02 -4.56
N SER A 15 -3.70 8.69 -4.61
CA SER A 15 -2.42 8.00 -4.35
C SER A 15 -1.32 8.48 -5.30
N PHE A 16 -1.64 8.64 -6.58
CA PHE A 16 -0.73 9.10 -7.62
C PHE A 16 -0.28 10.55 -7.40
N LEU A 17 -1.23 11.46 -7.17
CA LEU A 17 -0.97 12.89 -6.99
C LEU A 17 -0.12 13.17 -5.73
N ILE A 18 -0.37 12.46 -4.63
CA ILE A 18 0.46 12.59 -3.41
C ILE A 18 1.92 12.22 -3.69
N ARG A 19 2.17 11.24 -4.56
CA ARG A 19 3.55 10.86 -4.93
C ARG A 19 4.26 11.92 -5.76
N LEU A 20 3.51 12.79 -6.46
CA LEU A 20 4.05 13.93 -7.21
C LEU A 20 4.38 15.13 -6.32
N VAL A 21 4.00 15.11 -5.03
CA VAL A 21 4.37 16.18 -4.10
C VAL A 21 5.89 16.18 -3.90
N PRO A 22 6.57 17.31 -4.15
CA PRO A 22 8.02 17.41 -3.97
C PRO A 22 8.40 17.33 -2.49
N PHE A 23 9.66 16.97 -2.20
CA PHE A 23 10.23 16.89 -0.84
C PHE A 23 9.52 15.95 0.14
N ARG A 24 8.77 14.95 -0.38
CA ARG A 24 8.23 13.89 0.45
C ARG A 24 9.36 12.99 1.01
N PRO A 25 9.25 12.51 2.26
CA PRO A 25 10.20 11.54 2.79
C PRO A 25 10.26 10.30 1.88
N PRO A 26 11.45 9.74 1.65
CA PRO A 26 11.60 8.55 0.83
C PRO A 26 10.78 7.39 1.41
N ASN A 27 10.07 6.66 0.56
CA ASN A 27 9.27 5.48 0.93
C ASN A 27 8.11 5.74 1.92
N VAL A 28 7.78 7.00 2.21
CA VAL A 28 6.51 7.34 2.87
C VAL A 28 5.49 7.59 1.77
N GLU A 29 4.90 6.53 1.25
CA GLU A 29 3.96 6.58 0.13
C GLU A 29 2.58 6.05 0.52
N PRO A 30 1.50 6.63 -0.01
CA PRO A 30 0.15 6.23 0.35
C PRO A 30 -0.32 4.94 -0.35
N ILE A 31 0.48 4.36 -1.25
CA ILE A 31 0.08 3.24 -2.12
C ILE A 31 -0.51 2.09 -1.30
N LEU A 32 0.25 1.54 -0.34
CA LEU A 32 -0.20 0.38 0.44
C LEU A 32 -1.46 0.71 1.25
N GLY A 33 -1.44 1.87 1.92
CA GLY A 33 -2.54 2.38 2.73
C GLY A 33 -3.85 2.49 1.96
N ILE A 34 -3.81 3.07 0.76
CA ILE A 34 -4.97 3.27 -0.08
C ILE A 34 -5.40 1.96 -0.78
N GLN A 35 -4.44 1.13 -1.19
CA GLN A 35 -4.70 -0.13 -1.90
C GLN A 35 -5.43 -1.15 -1.03
N MET A 36 -5.10 -1.28 0.26
CA MET A 36 -5.65 -2.32 1.15
C MET A 36 -7.19 -2.41 1.17
N PRO A 37 -7.95 -1.30 1.38
CA PRO A 37 -9.42 -1.31 1.27
C PRO A 37 -9.94 -1.79 -0.09
N PHE A 38 -9.28 -1.39 -1.17
CA PHE A 38 -9.67 -1.76 -2.53
C PHE A 38 -9.34 -3.23 -2.84
N SER A 39 -8.22 -3.76 -2.32
CA SER A 39 -7.89 -5.18 -2.42
C SER A 39 -9.00 -6.06 -1.86
N LYS A 40 -9.57 -5.69 -0.71
CA LYS A 40 -10.71 -6.42 -0.13
C LYS A 40 -11.94 -6.48 -1.07
N ALA A 41 -12.18 -5.44 -1.85
CA ALA A 41 -13.44 -5.26 -2.57
C ALA A 41 -13.42 -5.56 -4.07
N TYR A 42 -12.26 -5.43 -4.72
CA TYR A 42 -12.17 -5.47 -6.18
C TYR A 42 -11.55 -6.77 -6.72
N GLY A 43 -10.89 -7.56 -5.87
CA GLY A 43 -10.28 -8.84 -6.22
C GLY A 43 -8.85 -8.69 -6.77
N TYR A 44 -8.28 -9.81 -7.25
CA TYR A 44 -6.85 -9.94 -7.57
C TYR A 44 -6.34 -8.95 -8.62
N ALA A 45 -6.95 -8.92 -9.82
CA ALA A 45 -6.43 -8.10 -10.91
C ALA A 45 -6.46 -6.59 -10.61
N PRO A 46 -7.58 -5.99 -10.12
CA PRO A 46 -7.58 -4.58 -9.77
C PRO A 46 -6.65 -4.25 -8.60
N ALA A 47 -6.51 -5.17 -7.63
CA ALA A 47 -5.58 -4.99 -6.52
C ALA A 47 -4.13 -4.93 -7.02
N PHE A 48 -3.74 -5.83 -7.93
CA PHE A 48 -2.41 -5.82 -8.55
C PHE A 48 -2.19 -4.54 -9.35
N LEU A 49 -3.10 -4.24 -10.27
CA LEU A 49 -2.99 -3.10 -11.17
C LEU A 49 -3.00 -1.77 -10.42
N PHE A 50 -3.67 -1.67 -9.27
CA PHE A 50 -3.68 -0.44 -8.47
C PHE A 50 -2.26 0.05 -8.20
N ALA A 51 -1.42 -0.77 -7.58
CA ALA A 51 -0.07 -0.35 -7.23
C ALA A 51 0.90 -0.43 -8.42
N PHE A 52 0.80 -1.50 -9.23
CA PHE A 52 1.66 -1.70 -10.39
C PHE A 52 1.60 -0.50 -11.35
N SER A 53 0.39 -0.12 -11.78
CA SER A 53 0.23 1.02 -12.70
C SER A 53 0.58 2.35 -12.06
N ASN A 54 0.33 2.51 -10.74
CA ASN A 54 0.68 3.74 -10.04
C ASN A 54 2.20 3.96 -10.09
N ILE A 55 2.99 2.92 -9.79
CA ILE A 55 4.46 2.98 -9.79
C ILE A 55 4.99 3.19 -11.20
N VAL A 56 4.57 2.35 -12.17
CA VAL A 56 5.02 2.45 -13.56
C VAL A 56 4.74 3.83 -14.16
N LEU A 57 3.51 4.33 -14.02
CA LEU A 57 3.14 5.63 -14.60
C LEU A 57 3.83 6.80 -13.90
N PHE A 58 4.10 6.68 -12.59
CA PHE A 58 4.80 7.73 -11.86
C PHE A 58 6.24 7.83 -12.34
N ASP A 59 6.95 6.71 -12.41
CA ASP A 59 8.35 6.66 -12.85
C ASP A 59 8.49 7.10 -14.31
N LEU A 60 7.54 6.75 -15.18
CA LEU A 60 7.48 7.28 -16.55
C LEU A 60 7.32 8.81 -16.55
N LEU A 61 6.39 9.34 -15.76
CA LEU A 61 6.09 10.77 -15.72
C LEU A 61 7.27 11.61 -15.18
N VAL A 62 8.01 11.10 -14.20
CA VAL A 62 9.16 11.79 -13.62
C VAL A 62 10.50 11.41 -14.29
N ASN A 63 10.44 10.69 -15.42
CA ASN A 63 11.60 10.25 -16.21
C ASN A 63 12.63 9.43 -15.39
N LYS A 64 12.14 8.51 -14.56
CA LYS A 64 12.93 7.58 -13.73
C LYS A 64 12.63 6.10 -14.01
N PHE A 65 11.99 5.82 -15.15
CA PHE A 65 11.67 4.45 -15.53
C PHE A 65 12.95 3.62 -15.71
N GLY A 66 12.99 2.44 -15.09
CA GLY A 66 14.11 1.50 -15.20
C GLY A 66 13.84 0.15 -14.53
N GLU A 67 14.88 -0.66 -14.34
CA GLU A 67 14.77 -1.98 -13.71
C GLU A 67 14.14 -1.90 -12.31
N TRP A 68 14.49 -0.86 -11.54
CA TRP A 68 13.90 -0.60 -10.23
C TRP A 68 12.39 -0.37 -10.29
N THR A 69 11.88 0.27 -11.34
CA THR A 69 10.44 0.45 -11.56
C THR A 69 9.75 -0.90 -11.65
N LEU A 70 10.31 -1.85 -12.41
CA LEU A 70 9.71 -3.18 -12.57
C LEU A 70 9.75 -3.97 -11.27
N ILE A 71 10.88 -3.96 -10.57
CA ILE A 71 11.05 -4.64 -9.28
C ILE A 71 10.01 -4.14 -8.28
N THR A 72 9.92 -2.82 -8.10
CA THR A 72 9.03 -2.22 -7.10
C THR A 72 7.56 -2.32 -7.50
N ALA A 73 7.22 -2.10 -8.77
CA ALA A 73 5.85 -2.22 -9.28
C ALA A 73 5.32 -3.65 -9.14
N LEU A 74 6.14 -4.66 -9.45
CA LEU A 74 5.77 -6.07 -9.28
C LEU A 74 5.61 -6.41 -7.80
N ALA A 75 6.59 -6.06 -6.95
CA ALA A 75 6.53 -6.33 -5.52
C ALA A 75 5.25 -5.75 -4.90
N TYR A 76 4.97 -4.46 -5.12
CA TYR A 76 3.75 -3.80 -4.65
C TYR A 76 2.46 -4.37 -5.28
N GLY A 77 2.49 -4.72 -6.57
CA GLY A 77 1.37 -5.39 -7.23
C GLY A 77 1.02 -6.71 -6.53
N PHE A 78 2.01 -7.52 -6.19
CA PHE A 78 1.81 -8.78 -5.47
C PHE A 78 1.37 -8.57 -4.02
N LEU A 79 1.79 -7.50 -3.33
CA LEU A 79 1.20 -7.12 -2.04
C LEU A 79 -0.31 -6.86 -2.16
N GLY A 80 -0.74 -6.25 -3.28
CA GLY A 80 -2.16 -6.07 -3.59
C GLY A 80 -2.92 -7.39 -3.62
N ILE A 81 -2.39 -8.37 -4.35
CA ILE A 81 -2.92 -9.74 -4.45
C ILE A 81 -2.96 -10.40 -3.08
N TRP A 82 -1.89 -10.28 -2.29
CA TRP A 82 -1.86 -10.81 -0.92
C TRP A 82 -2.93 -10.16 -0.04
N GLY A 83 -3.14 -8.86 -0.19
CA GLY A 83 -4.19 -8.10 0.48
C GLY A 83 -5.58 -8.68 0.21
N VAL A 84 -5.88 -9.11 -1.01
CA VAL A 84 -7.17 -9.78 -1.33
C VAL A 84 -7.37 -11.00 -0.42
N LYS A 85 -6.39 -11.90 -0.39
CA LYS A 85 -6.44 -13.13 0.44
C LYS A 85 -6.48 -12.82 1.93
N TYR A 86 -5.75 -11.80 2.37
CA TYR A 86 -5.72 -11.42 3.77
C TYR A 86 -7.06 -10.83 4.22
N PHE A 87 -7.66 -9.93 3.44
CA PHE A 87 -8.83 -9.17 3.89
C PHE A 87 -10.18 -9.82 3.57
N GLN A 88 -10.25 -10.79 2.65
CA GLN A 88 -11.52 -11.41 2.21
C GLN A 88 -12.40 -11.90 3.37
N ASN A 89 -11.79 -12.50 4.40
CA ASN A 89 -12.50 -13.09 5.55
C ASN A 89 -12.29 -12.31 6.85
N ARG A 90 -11.69 -11.12 6.80
CA ARG A 90 -11.36 -10.31 7.99
C ARG A 90 -12.26 -9.09 8.09
N LYS A 91 -12.68 -8.72 9.30
CA LYS A 91 -13.49 -7.51 9.55
C LYS A 91 -12.73 -6.24 9.13
N ASN A 92 -13.48 -5.20 8.76
CA ASN A 92 -12.88 -3.90 8.49
C ASN A 92 -12.50 -3.19 9.79
N SER A 93 -11.21 -3.24 10.16
CA SER A 93 -10.69 -2.60 11.37
C SER A 93 -9.27 -2.08 11.16
N SER A 94 -8.93 -0.98 11.85
CA SER A 94 -7.59 -0.40 11.82
C SER A 94 -6.52 -1.41 12.24
N LEU A 95 -6.83 -2.31 13.19
CA LEU A 95 -5.90 -3.35 13.62
C LEU A 95 -5.55 -4.35 12.50
N ASN A 96 -6.53 -4.76 11.68
CA ASN A 96 -6.25 -5.65 10.55
C ASN A 96 -5.42 -4.95 9.48
N TYR A 97 -5.69 -3.67 9.20
CA TYR A 97 -4.87 -2.88 8.28
C TYR A 97 -3.45 -2.68 8.81
N LEU A 98 -3.30 -2.35 10.09
CA LEU A 98 -2.00 -2.22 10.75
C LEU A 98 -1.20 -3.51 10.67
N ARG A 99 -1.79 -4.65 11.05
CA ARG A 99 -1.13 -5.96 10.98
C ARG A 99 -0.67 -6.29 9.57
N PHE A 100 -1.54 -6.10 8.57
CA PHE A 100 -1.17 -6.32 7.18
C PHE A 100 -0.06 -5.38 6.74
N SER A 101 -0.15 -4.10 7.08
CA SER A 101 0.85 -3.08 6.75
C SER A 101 2.23 -3.45 7.26
N VAL A 102 2.35 -3.91 8.51
CA VAL A 102 3.63 -4.39 9.07
C VAL A 102 4.15 -5.58 8.26
N MET A 103 3.34 -6.62 8.07
CA MET A 103 3.77 -7.82 7.36
C MET A 103 4.13 -7.55 5.89
N ALA A 104 3.34 -6.72 5.20
CA ALA A 104 3.54 -6.35 3.81
C ALA A 104 4.79 -5.48 3.62
N THR A 105 5.05 -4.55 4.54
CA THR A 105 6.27 -3.72 4.50
C THR A 105 7.51 -4.58 4.71
N LEU A 106 7.51 -5.46 5.71
CA LEU A 106 8.64 -6.37 5.95
C LEU A 106 8.88 -7.31 4.76
N ALA A 107 7.81 -7.85 4.16
CA ALA A 107 7.93 -8.69 2.97
C ALA A 107 8.49 -7.92 1.77
N TYR A 108 8.00 -6.70 1.54
CA TYR A 108 8.49 -5.84 0.47
C TYR A 108 9.98 -5.53 0.63
N ASP A 109 10.39 -5.11 1.83
CA ASP A 109 11.76 -4.73 2.12
C ASP A 109 12.71 -5.94 2.08
N ALA A 110 12.22 -7.13 2.46
CA ALA A 110 12.99 -8.36 2.29
C ALA A 110 13.21 -8.70 0.81
N VAL A 111 12.16 -8.62 -0.02
CA VAL A 111 12.27 -8.90 -1.48
C VAL A 111 13.10 -7.85 -2.20
N THR A 112 12.99 -6.58 -1.80
CA THR A 112 13.66 -5.47 -2.49
C THR A 112 15.01 -5.17 -1.86
N GLY A 113 15.01 -4.61 -0.65
CA GLY A 113 16.21 -4.14 0.05
C GLY A 113 17.20 -5.24 0.45
N LEU A 114 16.72 -6.37 0.98
CA LEU A 114 17.61 -7.46 1.42
C LEU A 114 18.05 -8.41 0.31
N SER A 115 17.34 -8.46 -0.83
CA SER A 115 17.61 -9.44 -1.88
C SER A 115 18.26 -8.84 -3.13
N ILE A 116 17.80 -7.68 -3.61
CA ILE A 116 18.26 -7.15 -4.91
C ILE A 116 19.74 -6.78 -4.88
N GLY A 117 20.19 -6.07 -3.84
CA GLY A 117 21.60 -5.72 -3.66
C GLY A 117 22.53 -6.95 -3.65
N PRO A 118 22.30 -7.92 -2.75
CA PRO A 118 23.12 -9.13 -2.69
C PRO A 118 23.08 -10.00 -3.95
N ILE A 119 21.90 -10.16 -4.58
CA ILE A 119 21.74 -11.06 -5.75
C ILE A 119 22.36 -10.45 -7.01
N PHE A 120 22.11 -9.17 -7.28
CA PHE A 120 22.47 -8.55 -8.56
C PHE A 120 23.76 -7.74 -8.50
N PHE A 121 24.19 -7.29 -7.33
CA PHE A 121 25.31 -6.37 -7.17
C PHE A 121 26.42 -6.90 -6.25
N ASN A 122 26.34 -8.18 -5.83
CA ASN A 122 27.28 -8.83 -4.90
C ASN A 122 27.48 -8.03 -3.59
N GLN A 123 26.46 -7.26 -3.18
CA GLN A 123 26.52 -6.53 -1.91
C GLN A 123 26.55 -7.53 -0.75
N PRO A 124 27.45 -7.37 0.25
CA PRO A 124 27.43 -8.23 1.42
C PRO A 124 26.07 -8.20 2.12
N LEU A 125 25.49 -9.37 2.39
CA LEU A 125 24.15 -9.47 3.01
C LEU A 125 24.06 -8.69 4.33
N MET A 126 25.11 -8.72 5.15
CA MET A 126 25.15 -7.98 6.41
C MET A 126 25.11 -6.46 6.19
N ALA A 127 25.79 -5.96 5.15
CA ALA A 127 25.75 -4.55 4.81
C ALA A 127 24.36 -4.14 4.31
N ALA A 128 23.72 -4.97 3.47
CA ALA A 128 22.34 -4.76 3.05
C ALA A 128 21.38 -4.75 4.26
N ALA A 129 21.52 -5.71 5.18
CA ALA A 129 20.69 -5.80 6.38
C ALA A 129 20.80 -4.58 7.28
N ILE A 130 22.02 -4.12 7.57
CA ILE A 130 22.25 -2.94 8.43
C ILE A 130 21.69 -1.68 7.74
N GLY A 131 21.96 -1.49 6.45
CA GLY A 131 21.43 -0.37 5.68
C GLY A 131 19.90 -0.37 5.57
N GLN A 132 19.28 -1.55 5.61
CA GLN A 132 17.84 -1.71 5.50
C GLN A 132 17.10 -1.30 6.78
N ILE A 133 17.71 -1.37 7.97
CA ILE A 133 17.05 -1.04 9.25
C ILE A 133 16.42 0.38 9.24
N PRO A 134 17.17 1.47 9.01
CA PRO A 134 16.59 2.81 9.01
C PRO A 134 15.55 3.00 7.90
N PHE A 135 15.76 2.36 6.74
CA PHE A 135 14.82 2.39 5.63
C PHE A 135 13.49 1.74 6.00
N THR A 136 13.53 0.53 6.56
CA THR A 136 12.35 -0.23 6.99
C THR A 136 11.61 0.46 8.12
N LEU A 137 12.30 1.10 9.06
CA LEU A 137 11.64 1.89 10.10
C LEU A 137 10.82 3.05 9.52
N LEU A 138 11.38 3.78 8.54
CA LEU A 138 10.67 4.86 7.86
C LEU A 138 9.50 4.33 7.03
N HIS A 139 9.70 3.20 6.33
CA HIS A 139 8.67 2.55 5.53
C HIS A 139 7.50 2.07 6.40
N LEU A 140 7.82 1.44 7.54
CA LEU A 140 6.83 1.01 8.54
C LEU A 140 6.06 2.20 9.09
N LEU A 141 6.74 3.29 9.47
CA LEU A 141 6.08 4.49 9.98
C LEU A 141 5.07 5.04 8.97
N GLY A 142 5.47 5.19 7.70
CA GLY A 142 4.61 5.68 6.63
C GLY A 142 3.41 4.76 6.39
N ASN A 143 3.68 3.48 6.10
CA ASN A 143 2.65 2.50 5.77
C ASN A 143 1.67 2.29 6.94
N CYS A 144 2.17 2.19 8.18
CA CYS A 144 1.31 1.99 9.35
C CYS A 144 0.47 3.23 9.66
N SER A 145 1.01 4.44 9.46
CA SER A 145 0.26 5.68 9.59
C SER A 145 -0.93 5.71 8.61
N PHE A 146 -0.69 5.45 7.32
CA PHE A 146 -1.78 5.39 6.34
C PHE A 146 -2.75 4.22 6.61
N ALA A 147 -2.25 3.08 7.09
CA ALA A 147 -3.06 1.92 7.42
C ALA A 147 -4.07 2.18 8.55
N VAL A 148 -3.66 2.93 9.58
CA VAL A 148 -4.51 3.22 10.74
C VAL A 148 -5.42 4.41 10.46
N LEU A 149 -4.91 5.45 9.79
CA LEU A 149 -5.63 6.71 9.59
C LEU A 149 -6.49 6.71 8.32
N ALA A 150 -5.92 6.30 7.19
CA ALA A 150 -6.58 6.43 5.88
C ALA A 150 -7.40 5.20 5.50
N SER A 151 -6.86 3.98 5.65
CA SER A 151 -7.54 2.77 5.18
C SER A 151 -8.96 2.56 5.74
N PRO A 152 -9.23 2.76 7.05
CA PRO A 152 -10.58 2.59 7.58
C PRO A 152 -11.57 3.60 7.03
N LEU A 153 -11.12 4.85 6.81
CA LEU A 153 -11.92 5.92 6.22
C LEU A 153 -12.21 5.59 4.75
N ILE A 154 -11.19 5.26 3.97
CA ILE A 154 -11.35 4.86 2.56
C ILE A 154 -12.30 3.68 2.45
N TYR A 155 -12.19 2.66 3.30
CA TYR A 155 -13.16 1.57 3.29
C TYR A 155 -14.58 2.07 3.55
N ARG A 156 -14.78 2.91 4.58
CA ARG A 156 -16.09 3.47 4.93
C ARG A 156 -16.72 4.24 3.75
N TYR A 157 -15.98 5.17 3.15
CA TYR A 157 -16.50 6.05 2.11
C TYR A 157 -16.50 5.45 0.71
N ALA A 158 -15.47 4.69 0.35
CA ALA A 158 -15.22 4.23 -1.01
C ALA A 158 -15.70 2.80 -1.28
N VAL A 159 -15.77 1.97 -0.23
CA VAL A 159 -16.03 0.54 -0.37
C VAL A 159 -17.34 0.11 0.30
N SER A 160 -17.64 0.64 1.48
CA SER A 160 -18.82 0.25 2.26
C SER A 160 -20.10 0.87 1.70
N LYS A 161 -21.21 0.15 1.82
CA LYS A 161 -22.54 0.61 1.40
C LYS A 161 -23.28 1.44 2.46
N ARG A 162 -22.78 1.52 3.70
CA ARG A 162 -23.49 2.25 4.77
C ARG A 162 -23.38 3.75 4.53
N SER A 163 -24.51 4.44 4.55
CA SER A 163 -24.54 5.90 4.42
C SER A 163 -23.81 6.56 5.59
N PHE A 164 -23.19 7.68 5.29
CA PHE A 164 -22.36 8.41 6.22
C PHE A 164 -23.22 9.04 7.34
N ARG A 165 -23.26 8.44 8.53
CA ARG A 165 -23.68 9.15 9.75
C ARG A 165 -22.43 9.77 10.38
N GLY A 166 -22.31 11.10 10.30
CA GLY A 166 -21.14 11.87 10.76
C GLY A 166 -20.74 11.70 12.23
N ILE A 167 -21.53 10.98 13.04
CA ILE A 167 -21.31 10.74 14.47
C ILE A 167 -20.13 9.78 14.75
N TYR A 168 -19.62 9.06 13.74
CA TYR A 168 -18.56 8.04 13.94
C TYR A 168 -17.13 8.49 13.60
N LEU A 169 -16.89 9.79 13.37
CA LEU A 169 -15.55 10.32 13.09
C LEU A 169 -14.57 10.11 14.25
N LEU A 170 -15.06 9.99 15.49
CA LEU A 170 -14.24 9.79 16.69
C LEU A 170 -14.32 8.38 17.29
N ASN A 171 -15.16 7.50 16.75
CA ASN A 171 -15.32 6.14 17.28
C ASN A 171 -14.66 5.13 16.33
N LEU A 172 -13.38 4.82 16.60
CA LEU A 172 -12.58 3.79 15.94
C LEU A 172 -13.06 2.35 16.25
N LYS A 173 -14.33 2.16 16.59
CA LYS A 173 -14.87 0.82 16.80
C LYS A 173 -14.86 0.03 15.47
N PRO A 174 -14.49 -1.26 15.51
CA PRO A 174 -14.53 -2.13 14.33
C PRO A 174 -15.93 -2.12 13.74
N LEU A 175 -16.05 -1.92 12.43
CA LEU A 175 -17.32 -2.12 11.77
C LEU A 175 -17.57 -3.63 11.72
N ALA A 176 -18.56 -4.10 12.48
CA ALA A 176 -19.13 -5.43 12.28
C ALA A 176 -19.72 -5.49 10.86
N ASN A 177 -19.38 -6.57 10.16
CA ASN A 177 -19.67 -6.79 8.74
C ASN A 177 -21.14 -6.53 8.39
#